data_AF-A0A7J5AW00-F1
#
_entry.id   AF-A0A7J5AW00-F1
#
_cell.length_a   1.000
_cell.length_b   1.000
_cell.length_c   1.000
_cell.angle_alpha   90.00
_cell.angle_beta   90.00
_cell.angle_gamma   90.00
#
_symmetry.space_group_name_H-M   'P 1'
#
loop_
_entity.id
_entity.type
_entity.pdbx_description
1 polymer ?
#
loop_
_entity_poly.entity_id
_entity_poly.type
_entity_poly.pdbx_seq_one_letter_code
_entity_poly.pdbx_strand_id
1 'polypeptide(L)'
;MSVESVHVDTVIDEETLDAVAKRVLTVPPVGDAPRYTGAMQLAELEIDSLVVAELIVEFEQELGVLLDVVAVDRMETLADLCRALQPAAG
;
A
#
# COMPACT_ATOMS: atom_id res chain seq x y z
N MET A 1 12.41 18.80 -27.83
CA MET A 1 11.12 18.48 -27.20
C MET A 1 11.46 17.62 -26.00
N SER A 2 11.49 18.21 -24.80
CA SER A 2 11.74 17.45 -23.58
C SER A 2 10.39 16.91 -23.11
N VAL A 3 10.21 15.60 -23.16
CA VAL A 3 9.08 14.95 -22.48
C VAL A 3 9.43 14.96 -21.00
N GLU A 4 8.88 15.94 -20.30
CA GLU A 4 8.89 15.99 -18.84
C GLU A 4 8.13 14.76 -18.36
N SER A 5 8.84 13.77 -17.83
CA SER A 5 8.26 12.59 -17.22
C SER A 5 7.57 13.04 -15.93
N VAL A 6 6.29 13.38 -16.03
CA VAL A 6 5.42 13.61 -14.88
C VAL A 6 5.32 12.27 -14.15
N HIS A 7 6.23 12.05 -13.20
CA HIS A 7 6.01 11.05 -12.16
C HIS A 7 4.84 11.58 -11.36
N VAL A 8 3.66 11.01 -11.61
CA VAL A 8 2.53 11.20 -10.72
C VAL A 8 2.90 10.40 -9.47
N ASP A 9 3.46 11.08 -8.47
CA ASP A 9 3.54 10.56 -7.10
C ASP A 9 2.10 10.33 -6.64
N THR A 10 1.56 9.14 -6.91
CA THR A 10 0.28 8.72 -6.35
C THR A 10 0.51 8.49 -4.86
N VAL A 11 0.28 9.54 -4.08
CA VAL A 11 0.30 9.45 -2.62
C VAL A 11 -1.01 8.80 -2.19
N ILE A 12 -0.94 7.54 -1.77
CA ILE A 12 -2.05 6.87 -1.09
C ILE A 12 -2.24 7.54 0.26
N ASP A 13 -3.39 8.18 0.48
CA ASP A 13 -3.69 8.83 1.75
C ASP A 13 -4.07 7.81 2.85
N GLU A 14 -4.00 8.24 4.11
CA GLU A 14 -4.24 7.36 5.25
C GLU A 14 -5.70 6.87 5.36
N GLU A 15 -6.66 7.61 4.79
CA GLU A 15 -8.06 7.18 4.82
C GLU A 15 -8.28 6.01 3.86
N THR A 16 -7.75 6.10 2.65
CA THR A 16 -7.80 4.99 1.69
C THR A 16 -6.98 3.79 2.19
N LEU A 17 -5.80 4.02 2.75
CA LEU A 17 -4.99 2.96 3.36
C LEU A 17 -5.78 2.22 4.44
N ASP A 18 -6.39 2.94 5.38
CA ASP A 18 -7.20 2.34 6.46
C ASP A 18 -8.41 1.58 5.90
N ALA A 19 -9.11 2.15 4.90
CA ALA A 19 -10.26 1.51 4.29
C ALA A 19 -9.90 0.19 3.60
N VAL A 20 -8.80 0.15 2.85
CA VAL A 20 -8.31 -1.07 2.17
C VAL A 20 -7.77 -2.07 3.18
N ALA A 21 -6.96 -1.62 4.14
CA ALA A 21 -6.41 -2.47 5.19
C ALA A 21 -7.51 -3.16 5.99
N LYS A 22 -8.63 -2.47 6.30
CA LYS A 22 -9.79 -3.06 6.99
C LYS A 22 -10.51 -4.17 6.22
N ARG A 23 -10.37 -4.23 4.89
CA ARG A 23 -11.00 -5.27 4.06
C ARG A 23 -10.18 -6.56 4.07
N VAL A 24 -8.85 -6.44 4.17
CA VAL A 24 -7.93 -7.58 4.08
C VAL A 24 -7.46 -8.03 5.47
N LEU A 25 -7.07 -7.09 6.32
CA LEU A 25 -6.48 -7.40 7.62
C LEU A 25 -7.54 -7.82 8.61
N THR A 26 -7.29 -8.96 9.25
CA THR A 26 -8.14 -9.52 10.31
C THR A 26 -7.67 -9.12 11.71
N VAL A 27 -6.41 -8.71 11.84
CA VAL A 27 -5.78 -8.23 13.07
C VAL A 27 -5.99 -6.72 13.19
N PRO A 28 -6.49 -6.20 14.32
CA PRO A 28 -6.73 -4.77 14.49
C PRO A 28 -5.45 -3.93 14.39
N PRO A 29 -5.58 -2.61 14.19
CA PRO A 29 -4.45 -1.69 14.27
C PRO A 29 -3.65 -1.86 15.56
N VAL A 30 -2.32 -1.80 15.46
CA VAL A 30 -1.42 -2.04 16.61
C VAL A 30 -1.36 -0.82 17.53
N GLY A 31 -1.28 -1.07 18.84
CA GLY A 31 -1.24 -0.04 19.88
C GLY A 31 -2.61 0.58 20.16
N ASP A 32 -2.62 1.86 20.55
CA ASP A 32 -3.86 2.64 20.79
C ASP A 32 -4.35 3.37 19.53
N ALA A 33 -3.89 2.96 18.34
CA ALA A 33 -4.22 3.63 17.09
C ALA A 33 -5.67 3.34 16.67
N PRO A 34 -6.48 4.37 16.34
CA PRO A 34 -7.87 4.17 15.91
C PRO A 34 -8.03 3.68 14.46
N ARG A 35 -6.94 3.66 13.69
CA ARG A 35 -6.89 3.33 12.26
C ARG A 35 -5.54 2.74 11.86
N TYR A 36 -5.48 2.00 10.76
CA TYR A 36 -4.21 1.60 10.18
C TYR A 36 -3.49 2.82 9.62
N THR A 37 -2.17 2.87 9.79
CA THR A 37 -1.35 4.00 9.32
C THR A 37 -0.13 3.49 8.57
N GLY A 38 0.42 4.33 7.71
CA GLY A 38 1.60 3.99 6.92
C GLY A 38 2.84 3.63 7.76
N ALA A 39 2.89 4.06 9.02
CA ALA A 39 4.01 3.78 9.93
C ALA A 39 3.96 2.38 10.56
N MET A 40 2.86 1.63 10.42
CA MET A 40 2.72 0.31 11.02
C MET A 40 3.58 -0.71 10.30
N GLN A 41 4.31 -1.51 11.08
CA GLN A 41 5.16 -2.55 10.55
C GLN A 41 4.33 -3.75 10.09
N LEU A 42 4.65 -4.28 8.91
CA LEU A 42 3.98 -5.46 8.37
C LEU A 42 4.09 -6.66 9.32
N ALA A 43 5.25 -6.81 9.97
CA ALA A 43 5.50 -7.87 10.95
C ALA A 43 4.60 -7.78 12.19
N GLU A 44 4.22 -6.58 12.63
CA GLU A 44 3.34 -6.40 13.80
C GLU A 44 1.86 -6.66 13.47
N LEU A 45 1.51 -6.54 12.19
CA LEU A 45 0.17 -6.82 11.66
C LEU A 45 0.01 -8.27 11.20
N GLU A 46 1.01 -9.12 11.46
CA GLU A 46 1.05 -10.53 11.03
C GLU A 46 0.85 -10.67 9.50
N ILE A 47 1.29 -9.67 8.74
CA ILE A 47 1.15 -9.62 7.28
C ILE A 47 2.21 -10.53 6.66
N ASP A 48 1.77 -11.66 6.10
CA ASP A 48 2.59 -12.56 5.30
C ASP A 48 2.51 -12.23 3.79
N SER A 49 3.26 -12.98 2.98
CA SER A 49 3.29 -12.77 1.52
C SER A 49 1.93 -12.95 0.82
N LEU A 50 1.02 -13.76 1.37
CA LEU A 50 -0.32 -13.93 0.82
C LEU A 50 -1.17 -12.69 1.14
N VAL A 51 -1.13 -12.22 2.38
CA VAL A 51 -1.83 -11.01 2.82
C VAL A 51 -1.31 -9.77 2.07
N VAL A 52 -0.01 -9.69 1.81
CA VAL A 52 0.57 -8.65 0.94
C VAL A 52 -0.06 -8.70 -0.46
N ALA A 53 -0.16 -9.88 -1.07
CA ALA A 53 -0.76 -10.02 -2.40
C ALA A 53 -2.24 -9.61 -2.40
N GLU A 54 -3.01 -9.96 -1.36
CA GLU A 54 -4.40 -9.53 -1.21
C GLU A 54 -4.53 -8.02 -1.04
N LEU A 55 -3.67 -7.39 -0.22
CA LEU A 55 -3.64 -5.93 -0.07
C LEU A 55 -3.34 -5.25 -1.40
N ILE A 56 -2.36 -5.75 -2.17
CA ILE A 56 -2.04 -5.22 -3.50
C ILE A 56 -3.28 -5.26 -4.39
N VAL A 57 -3.95 -6.41 -4.48
CA VAL A 57 -5.16 -6.57 -5.32
C VAL A 57 -6.29 -5.64 -4.88
N GLU A 58 -6.50 -5.43 -3.58
CA GLU A 58 -7.51 -4.48 -3.10
C GLU A 58 -7.12 -3.02 -3.39
N PHE A 59 -5.84 -2.65 -3.25
CA PHE A 59 -5.37 -1.33 -3.62
C PHE A 59 -5.48 -1.08 -5.14
N GLU A 60 -5.14 -2.06 -5.98
CA GLU A 60 -5.30 -1.98 -7.43
C GLU A 60 -6.76 -1.76 -7.82
N GLN A 61 -7.70 -2.44 -7.15
CA GLN A 61 -9.14 -2.25 -7.37
C GLN A 61 -9.67 -0.89 -6.88
N GLU A 62 -9.24 -0.44 -5.70
CA GLU A 62 -9.71 0.82 -5.10
C GLU A 62 -9.16 2.04 -5.84
N LEU A 63 -7.89 1.99 -6.25
CA LEU A 63 -7.16 3.15 -6.79
C LEU A 63 -6.95 3.09 -8.31
N GLY A 64 -7.20 1.95 -8.96
CA GLY A 64 -6.90 1.76 -10.39
C GLY A 64 -5.39 1.77 -10.69
N VAL A 65 -4.57 1.40 -9.72
CA VAL A 65 -3.09 1.36 -9.81
C VAL A 65 -2.61 -0.04 -10.18
N LEU A 66 -1.33 -0.20 -10.57
CA LEU A 66 -0.68 -1.50 -10.78
C LEU A 66 0.58 -1.61 -9.92
N LEU A 67 0.87 -2.80 -9.42
CA LEU A 67 2.11 -3.04 -8.67
C LEU A 67 3.37 -2.73 -9.52
N ASP A 68 4.22 -1.82 -9.05
CA ASP A 68 5.59 -1.70 -9.54
C ASP A 68 6.48 -2.71 -8.80
N VAL A 69 6.74 -3.83 -9.48
CA VAL A 69 7.54 -4.94 -8.98
C VAL A 69 8.98 -4.51 -8.64
N VAL A 70 9.46 -3.37 -9.16
CA VAL A 70 10.82 -2.86 -8.91
C VAL A 70 10.99 -2.33 -7.48
N ALA A 71 9.91 -1.98 -6.78
CA ALA A 71 9.94 -1.44 -5.41
C ALA A 71 9.90 -2.52 -4.31
N VAL A 72 9.88 -3.81 -4.67
CA VAL A 72 9.60 -4.91 -3.73
C VAL A 72 10.81 -5.32 -2.86
N ASP A 73 11.97 -4.67 -3.01
CA ASP A 73 13.20 -5.21 -2.39
C ASP A 73 13.25 -5.12 -0.86
N ARG A 74 12.52 -4.20 -0.19
CA ARG A 74 12.31 -4.21 1.28
C ARG A 74 11.04 -3.47 1.66
N MET A 75 9.96 -4.19 1.96
CA MET A 75 8.75 -3.61 2.56
C MET A 75 8.74 -3.91 4.05
N GLU A 76 8.90 -2.88 4.87
CA GLU A 76 8.86 -3.02 6.34
C GLU A 76 7.53 -2.49 6.89
N THR A 77 6.94 -1.50 6.23
CA THR A 77 5.73 -0.80 6.67
C THR A 77 4.62 -0.79 5.62
N LEU A 78 3.38 -0.48 6.04
CA LEU A 78 2.26 -0.26 5.11
C LEU A 78 2.55 0.89 4.13
N ALA A 79 3.31 1.93 4.54
CA ALA A 79 3.71 2.99 3.62
C ALA A 79 4.65 2.49 2.52
N ASP A 80 5.53 1.53 2.82
CA ASP A 80 6.43 0.95 1.81
C ASP A 80 5.65 0.13 0.79
N LEU A 81 4.64 -0.60 1.25
CA LEU A 81 3.68 -1.28 0.38
C LEU A 81 2.95 -0.30 -0.53
N CYS A 82 2.42 0.79 0.05
CA CYS A 82 1.74 1.82 -0.71
C CYS A 82 2.66 2.49 -1.74
N ARG A 83 3.94 2.70 -1.44
CA ARG A 83 4.92 3.25 -2.39
C ARG A 83 5.27 2.29 -3.52
N ALA A 84 5.15 0.98 -3.28
CA ALA A 84 5.36 -0.03 -4.33
C ALA A 84 4.20 -0.09 -5.33
N LEU A 85 3.05 0.51 -5.01
CA LEU A 85 1.89 0.60 -5.89
C LEU A 85 2.00 1.88 -6.71
N GLN A 86 2.33 1.77 -8.00
CA GLN A 86 2.37 2.90 -8.91
C GLN A 86 1.10 2.94 -9.77
N PRO A 87 0.64 4.12 -10.23
CA PRO A 87 -0.44 4.15 -11.20
C PRO A 87 -0.08 3.32 -12.42
N ALA A 88 -1.04 2.51 -12.89
CA ALA A 88 -0.92 1.80 -14.15
C ALA A 88 -0.53 2.81 -15.22
N ALA A 89 0.70 2.74 -15.74
CA ALA A 89 1.10 3.64 -16.81
C ALA A 89 0.09 3.51 -17.96
N GLY A 90 -0.62 4.59 -18.26
CA GLY A 90 -1.50 4.71 -19.41
C GLY A 90 -0.74 4.76 -20.71
#